data_AF-A0A1A9HIL1-F1
#
_entry.id   AF-A0A1A9HIL1-F1
#
_cell.length_a   1.000
_cell.length_b   1.000
_cell.length_c   1.000
_cell.angle_alpha   90.00
_cell.angle_beta   90.00
_cell.angle_gamma   90.00
#
_symmetry.space_group_name_H-M   'P 1'
#
loop_
_entity.id
_entity.type
_entity.pdbx_description
1 polymer ?
#
loop_
_entity_poly.entity_id
_entity_poly.type
_entity_poly.pdbx_seq_one_letter_code
_entity_poly.pdbx_strand_id
1 'polypeptide(L)'
;MDQAALYDCIRRAGGQVLVFEDHPGFFGNWRSRIQTGSDRLEVVCDHREGWLTLWRALPDQKQERVGEVQLLGLDERGVLDVLASWLSR
;
A
#
# COMPACT_ATOMS: atom_id res chain seq x y z
N MET A 1 -1.68 5.57 -10.18
CA MET A 1 -2.16 5.79 -8.80
C MET A 1 -2.23 7.29 -8.57
N ASP A 2 -3.42 7.83 -8.38
CA ASP A 2 -3.59 9.17 -7.83
C ASP A 2 -3.04 9.21 -6.39
N GLN A 3 -1.91 9.89 -6.24
CA GLN A 3 -1.23 10.04 -4.96
C GLN A 3 -2.09 10.75 -3.91
N ALA A 4 -2.91 11.74 -4.32
CA ALA A 4 -3.77 12.45 -3.38
C ALA A 4 -4.86 11.53 -2.83
N ALA A 5 -5.47 10.71 -3.68
CA ALA A 5 -6.47 9.74 -3.27
C ALA A 5 -5.90 8.65 -2.33
N LEU A 6 -4.69 8.17 -2.61
CA LEU A 6 -3.95 7.26 -1.72
C LEU A 6 -3.72 7.89 -0.34
N TYR A 7 -3.23 9.13 -0.32
CA TYR A 7 -2.92 9.84 0.92
C TYR A 7 -4.18 10.06 1.75
N ASP A 8 -5.28 10.43 1.10
CA ASP A 8 -6.57 10.60 1.78
C ASP A 8 -7.12 9.27 2.31
N CYS A 9 -6.99 8.16 1.58
CA CYS A 9 -7.37 6.83 2.05
C CYS A 9 -6.61 6.46 3.34
N ILE A 10 -5.28 6.61 3.32
CA ILE A 10 -4.41 6.31 4.46
C ILE A 10 -4.73 7.21 5.66
N ARG A 11 -4.90 8.51 5.42
CA ARG A 11 -5.24 9.48 6.46
C ARG A 11 -6.59 9.19 7.12
N ARG A 12 -7.60 8.77 6.34
CA ARG A 12 -8.93 8.39 6.86
C ARG A 12 -8.86 7.15 7.76
N ALA A 13 -7.91 6.26 7.51
CA ALA A 13 -7.64 5.11 8.38
C ALA A 13 -6.78 5.45 9.61
N GLY A 14 -6.49 6.73 9.87
CA GLY A 14 -5.65 7.15 10.99
C GLY A 14 -4.14 6.93 10.77
N GLY A 15 -3.74 6.66 9.53
CA GLY A 15 -2.35 6.51 9.13
C GLY A 15 -1.73 7.79 8.58
N GLN A 16 -0.41 7.75 8.39
CA GLN A 16 0.37 8.79 7.71
C GLN A 16 1.30 8.15 6.69
N VAL A 17 1.38 8.74 5.49
CA VAL A 17 2.40 8.37 4.50
C VAL A 17 3.75 8.95 4.93
N LEU A 18 4.75 8.08 5.04
CA LEU A 18 6.14 8.46 5.34
C LEU A 18 6.93 8.67 4.04
N VAL A 19 6.74 7.77 3.09
CA VAL A 19 7.45 7.75 1.80
C VAL A 19 6.48 7.23 0.75
N PHE A 20 6.47 7.86 -0.42
CA PHE A 20 5.81 7.36 -1.61
C PHE A 20 6.83 7.36 -2.74
N GLU A 21 7.00 6.21 -3.40
CA GLU A 21 7.88 6.06 -4.56
C GLU A 21 7.03 5.59 -5.72
N ASP A 22 6.88 6.47 -6.71
CA ASP A 22 6.31 6.13 -8.00
C ASP A 22 7.44 5.68 -8.92
N HIS A 23 7.28 4.53 -9.56
CA HIS A 23 8.22 3.99 -10.53
C HIS A 23 7.61 4.06 -11.93
N PRO A 24 7.49 5.28 -12.54
CA PRO A 24 6.79 5.47 -13.81
C PRO A 24 7.44 4.71 -14.99
N GLY A 25 8.72 4.32 -14.87
CA GLY A 25 9.39 3.46 -15.84
C GLY A 25 9.06 1.96 -15.75
N PHE A 26 8.29 1.54 -14.74
CA PHE A 26 8.04 0.12 -14.43
C PHE A 26 6.54 -0.18 -14.36
N PHE A 27 5.82 -0.05 -15.49
CA PHE A 27 4.42 -0.49 -15.63
C PHE A 27 3.43 0.10 -14.61
N GLY A 28 3.70 1.28 -14.06
CA GLY A 28 2.87 1.90 -13.03
C GLY A 28 3.07 1.32 -11.63
N ASN A 29 4.16 0.58 -11.40
CA ASN A 29 4.55 0.12 -10.07
C ASN A 29 4.76 1.30 -9.13
N TRP A 30 4.31 1.14 -7.89
CA TRP A 30 4.54 2.13 -6.85
C TRP A 30 4.63 1.45 -5.49
N ARG A 31 5.20 2.15 -4.53
CA ARG A 31 5.22 1.72 -3.14
C ARG A 31 5.00 2.88 -2.20
N SER A 32 4.41 2.58 -1.05
CA SER A 32 4.14 3.55 0.00
C SER A 32 4.49 2.97 1.35
N ARG A 33 5.31 3.69 2.13
CA ARG A 33 5.56 3.39 3.54
C ARG A 33 4.62 4.22 4.39
N ILE A 34 3.98 3.55 5.34
CA ILE A 34 2.86 4.08 6.11
C ILE A 34 3.14 3.87 7.60
N GLN A 35 2.83 4.86 8.42
CA GLN A 35 2.77 4.73 9.88
C GLN A 35 1.31 4.71 10.31
N THR A 36 0.88 3.68 11.04
CA THR A 36 -0.45 3.55 11.65
C THR A 36 -0.31 3.23 13.14
N GLY A 37 -0.52 4.21 14.03
CA GLY A 37 -0.22 4.03 15.45
C GLY A 37 1.25 3.68 15.67
N SER A 38 1.54 2.54 16.31
CA SER A 38 2.91 2.01 16.47
C SER A 38 3.41 1.21 15.25
N ASP A 39 2.53 0.81 14.35
CA ASP A 39 2.86 -0.07 13.23
C ASP A 39 3.47 0.70 12.06
N ARG A 40 4.51 0.12 11.47
CA ARG A 40 5.07 0.55 10.19
C ARG A 40 4.70 -0.46 9.13
N LEU A 41 4.02 0.01 8.09
CA LEU A 41 3.53 -0.80 6.99
C LEU A 41 4.20 -0.37 5.67
N GLU A 42 4.33 -1.29 4.74
CA GLU A 42 4.75 -1.00 3.36
C GLU A 42 3.74 -1.64 2.40
N VAL A 43 3.13 -0.81 1.57
CA VAL A 43 2.29 -1.24 0.46
C VAL A 43 3.13 -1.24 -0.80
N VAL A 44 3.11 -2.35 -1.53
CA VAL A 44 3.78 -2.48 -2.81
C VAL A 44 2.74 -2.87 -3.85
N CYS A 45 2.63 -2.05 -4.89
CA CYS A 45 1.82 -2.34 -6.06
C CYS A 45 2.77 -2.72 -7.20
N ASP A 46 2.81 -4.01 -7.51
CA ASP A 46 3.59 -4.58 -8.58
C ASP A 46 2.68 -5.00 -9.73
N HIS A 47 2.50 -4.09 -10.69
CA HIS A 47 1.75 -4.33 -11.92
C HIS A 47 2.44 -5.31 -12.87
N ARG A 48 3.76 -5.54 -12.73
CA ARG A 48 4.47 -6.53 -13.55
C ARG A 48 4.04 -7.94 -13.17
N GLU A 49 4.07 -8.24 -11.88
CA GLU A 49 3.65 -9.55 -11.35
C GLU A 49 2.14 -9.61 -11.09
N GLY A 50 1.46 -8.45 -11.09
CA GLY A 50 0.01 -8.32 -10.96
C GLY A 50 -0.49 -8.38 -9.52
N TRP A 51 0.28 -7.89 -8.55
CA TRP A 51 -0.03 -8.00 -7.11
C TRP A 51 -0.02 -6.66 -6.40
N LEU A 52 -0.95 -6.51 -5.45
CA LEU A 52 -0.88 -5.53 -4.38
C LEU A 52 -0.57 -6.28 -3.09
N THR A 53 0.53 -5.94 -2.43
CA THR A 53 1.00 -6.61 -1.22
C THR A 53 1.17 -5.61 -0.09
N LEU A 54 0.70 -5.98 1.10
CA LEU A 54 0.90 -5.24 2.35
C LEU A 54 1.89 -6.00 3.24
N TRP A 55 2.91 -5.28 3.68
CA TRP A 55 3.94 -5.75 4.59
C TRP A 55 3.88 -4.96 5.89
N ARG A 56 4.17 -5.61 7.02
CA ARG A 56 4.44 -4.96 8.31
C ARG A 56 5.91 -5.11 8.67
N ALA A 57 6.53 -4.02 9.09
CA ALA A 57 7.89 -4.04 9.61
C ALA A 57 7.91 -4.59 11.04
N LEU A 58 8.87 -5.47 11.31
CA LEU A 58 9.13 -6.07 12.61
C LEU A 58 10.32 -5.38 13.31
N PRO A 59 10.45 -5.49 14.66
CA PRO A 59 11.52 -4.83 15.41
C PRO A 59 12.95 -5.20 15.00
N ASP A 60 13.16 -6.38 14.42
CA ASP A 60 14.45 -6.92 14.00
C ASP A 60 14.79 -6.61 12.52
N GLN A 61 14.21 -5.54 11.97
CA GLN A 61 14.32 -5.14 10.56
C GLN A 61 13.77 -6.17 9.55
N LYS A 62 13.10 -7.23 10.02
CA LYS A 62 12.35 -8.13 9.14
C LYS A 62 11.03 -7.50 8.74
N GLN A 63 10.38 -8.13 7.76
CA GLN A 63 9.03 -7.79 7.34
C GLN A 63 8.17 -9.06 7.34
N GLU A 64 6.91 -8.92 7.74
CA GLU A 64 5.90 -9.96 7.58
C GLU A 64 4.88 -9.52 6.53
N ARG A 65 4.43 -10.47 5.69
CA ARG A 65 3.34 -10.21 4.74
C ARG A 65 2.02 -10.29 5.50
N VAL A 66 1.26 -9.20 5.46
CA VAL A 66 -0.04 -9.09 6.16
C VAL A 66 -1.20 -9.34 5.21
N GLY A 67 -1.05 -8.98 3.94
CA GLY A 67 -2.09 -9.13 2.94
C GLY A 67 -1.52 -9.12 1.53
N GLU A 68 -2.24 -9.76 0.62
CA GLU A 68 -1.89 -9.80 -0.79
C GLU A 68 -3.16 -10.04 -1.62
N VAL A 69 -3.30 -9.34 -2.74
CA VAL A 69 -4.41 -9.54 -3.68
C VAL A 69 -3.91 -9.35 -5.11
N GLN A 70 -4.52 -10.09 -6.05
CA GLN A 70 -4.26 -9.87 -7.47
C GLN A 70 -4.87 -8.54 -7.93
N LEU A 71 -4.11 -7.79 -8.73
CA LEU A 71 -4.56 -6.56 -9.37
C LEU A 71 -5.49 -6.82 -10.56
N LEU A 72 -5.59 -8.06 -11.06
CA LEU A 72 -6.42 -8.39 -12.22
C LEU A 72 -7.89 -7.99 -11.98
N GLY A 73 -8.37 -7.04 -12.77
CA GLY A 73 -9.75 -6.52 -12.68
C GLY A 73 -9.95 -5.44 -11.62
N LEU A 74 -8.90 -5.03 -10.89
CA LEU A 74 -8.96 -3.87 -10.01
C LEU A 74 -8.58 -2.60 -10.78
N ASP A 75 -9.49 -1.63 -10.76
CA ASP A 75 -9.15 -0.25 -11.11
C ASP A 75 -8.54 0.47 -9.89
N GLU A 76 -8.20 1.74 -10.06
CA GLU A 76 -7.60 2.53 -8.98
C GLU A 76 -8.49 2.60 -7.74
N ARG A 77 -9.81 2.69 -7.91
CA ARG A 77 -10.75 2.70 -6.79
C ARG A 77 -10.76 1.36 -6.07
N GLY A 78 -10.75 0.24 -6.80
CA GLY A 78 -10.66 -1.10 -6.22
C GLY A 78 -9.39 -1.29 -5.40
N VAL A 79 -8.25 -0.75 -5.85
CA VAL A 79 -7.00 -0.74 -5.08
C VAL A 79 -7.16 0.05 -3.78
N LEU A 80 -7.77 1.24 -3.82
CA LEU A 80 -8.01 2.05 -2.62
C LEU A 80 -8.99 1.39 -1.65
N ASP A 81 -10.01 0.69 -2.14
CA ASP A 81 -10.98 -0.05 -1.32
C ASP A 81 -10.32 -1.24 -0.61
N VAL A 82 -9.44 -1.98 -1.30
CA VAL A 82 -8.62 -3.04 -0.68
C VAL A 82 -7.74 -2.45 0.42
N LEU A 83 -7.03 -1.36 0.14
CA LEU A 83 -6.17 -0.69 1.12
C LEU A 83 -6.95 -0.23 2.34
N ALA A 84 -8.10 0.41 2.15
CA ALA A 84 -8.97 0.81 3.25
C ALA A 84 -9.38 -0.39 4.11
N SER A 85 -9.70 -1.52 3.50
CA SER A 85 -10.09 -2.76 4.20
C SER A 85 -8.97 -3.41 5.01
N TRP A 86 -7.71 -3.17 4.64
CA TRP A 86 -6.55 -3.63 5.39
C TRP A 86 -6.22 -2.69 6.54
N LEU A 87 -6.31 -1.38 6.31
CA LEU A 87 -5.94 -0.36 7.29
C LEU A 87 -7.02 -0.13 8.36
N SER A 88 -8.25 -0.58 8.14
CA SER A 88 -9.36 -0.48 9.11
C SER A 88 -9.41 -1.62 10.14
N ARG A 89 -8.39 -2.48 10.20
CA ARG A 89 -8.34 -3.69 11.05
C ARG A 89 -7.62 -3.46 12.37
#